data_AF-A0A822ENE5-F1
#
_entry.id   AF-A0A822ENE5-F1
#
_cell.length_a   1.000
_cell.length_b   1.000
_cell.length_c   1.000
_cell.angle_alpha   90.00
_cell.angle_beta   90.00
_cell.angle_gamma   90.00
#
_symmetry.space_group_name_H-M   'P 1'
#
loop_
_entity.id
_entity.type
_entity.pdbx_description
1 polymer ?
#
loop_
_entity_poly.entity_id
_entity_poly.type
_entity_poly.pdbx_seq_one_letter_code
_entity_poly.pdbx_strand_id
1 'polypeptide(L)'
;MKFRKTPDAHVHRDKRLIRLTGVHPFNAEPPLSTLYDSGFLTPTELWFVRNHGPVPEVLDADVPNWTLSIEGMVKTPFVITLAQLLKFPQVTLPVTLACAGNRRKEQNVVRKGNGFNYGSAGHSTALFTGILVNEVLKIAKPLRGARYMCMEGNDKLPTGSYGTSIRLSIAMDPTMGVMLAHKMNGEPLTPDHGRPLRVVAPGQVAGRSVKWLKRIIISDKPSDNYYHTFDNRVLPTMITSEIAAEQKYWYDDERYALYNLNVQSTICYPAHEETIMVEEGKSYSVRGFAFSGGGARIGRVEVSLDQGQTWKLASIDYFEDQYRNAIHYPNLFGGTLDMADREHSFCWCFWKIEIPTMELSTAKDIVVRATDERMSIQPRDMYWNVLGMFNNCWHRLTITKEQDGCSLKFDHPVVPGLTKGGWMEKVKEQGGELTDGFWGTRSL
;
A
#
# COMPACT_ATOMS: atom_id res chain seq x y z
N MET A 1 -9.34 13.04 -30.14
CA MET A 1 -7.96 13.29 -29.61
C MET A 1 -7.07 12.13 -30.01
N LYS A 2 -5.98 12.37 -30.77
CA LYS A 2 -5.00 11.33 -31.11
C LYS A 2 -4.36 10.83 -29.82
N PHE A 3 -4.66 9.61 -29.38
CA PHE A 3 -3.92 8.97 -28.29
C PHE A 3 -2.45 8.92 -28.72
N ARG A 4 -1.60 9.74 -28.10
CA ARG A 4 -0.14 9.62 -28.27
C ARG A 4 0.20 8.18 -27.88
N LYS A 5 0.80 7.42 -28.80
CA LYS A 5 1.26 6.04 -28.54
C LYS A 5 2.20 6.09 -27.33
N THR A 6 1.75 5.54 -26.19
CA THR A 6 2.59 5.37 -25.01
C THR A 6 3.50 4.15 -25.22
N PRO A 7 4.66 4.07 -24.55
CA PRO A 7 5.46 2.83 -24.52
C PRO A 7 4.64 1.61 -24.07
N ASP A 8 3.66 1.84 -23.18
CA ASP A 8 2.77 0.79 -22.64
C ASP A 8 1.51 0.54 -23.49
N ALA A 9 1.53 0.82 -24.81
CA ALA A 9 0.35 0.63 -25.67
C ALA A 9 -0.12 -0.84 -25.74
N HIS A 10 0.76 -1.78 -25.36
CA HIS A 10 0.50 -3.21 -25.26
C HIS A 10 -0.23 -3.61 -23.95
N VAL A 11 -0.46 -2.68 -23.02
CA VAL A 11 -1.04 -2.96 -21.70
C VAL A 11 -2.49 -2.48 -21.62
N HIS A 12 -3.42 -3.42 -21.48
CA HIS A 12 -4.82 -3.12 -21.22
C HIS A 12 -5.01 -2.74 -19.75
N ARG A 13 -5.70 -1.62 -19.50
CA ARG A 13 -5.93 -1.05 -18.15
C ARG A 13 -7.39 -0.66 -18.01
N ASP A 14 -7.97 -0.93 -16.84
CA ASP A 14 -9.34 -0.55 -16.52
C ASP A 14 -9.49 0.98 -16.53
N LYS A 15 -10.61 1.46 -17.04
CA LYS A 15 -10.91 2.90 -17.13
C LYS A 15 -11.37 3.50 -15.80
N ARG A 16 -11.82 2.66 -14.85
CA ARG A 16 -12.20 3.06 -13.49
C ARG A 16 -11.01 3.53 -12.67
N LEU A 17 -9.80 3.06 -12.98
CA LEU A 17 -8.57 3.48 -12.30
C LEU A 17 -8.30 4.98 -12.50
N ILE A 18 -8.02 5.65 -11.39
CA ILE A 18 -7.74 7.09 -11.36
C ILE A 18 -6.25 7.31 -11.60
N ARG A 19 -5.90 7.93 -12.72
CA ARG A 19 -4.50 8.23 -13.09
C ARG A 19 -3.91 9.37 -12.25
N LEU A 20 -2.72 9.14 -11.71
CA LEU A 20 -2.06 10.04 -10.76
C LEU A 20 -0.87 10.81 -11.36
N THR A 21 -0.33 10.32 -12.49
CA THR A 21 0.83 10.88 -13.19
C THR A 21 0.53 11.13 -14.68
N GLY A 22 -0.74 11.43 -14.99
CA GLY A 22 -1.20 11.63 -16.36
C GLY A 22 -1.19 10.35 -17.20
N VAL A 23 -0.72 10.45 -18.44
CA VAL A 23 -0.78 9.34 -19.41
C VAL A 23 0.31 8.29 -19.15
N HIS A 24 1.53 8.71 -18.80
CA HIS A 24 2.69 7.85 -18.58
C HIS A 24 3.76 8.57 -17.72
N PRO A 25 4.49 7.87 -16.81
CA PRO A 25 4.33 6.46 -16.44
C PRO A 25 2.98 6.19 -15.78
N PHE A 26 2.49 4.95 -15.83
CA PHE A 26 1.19 4.63 -15.27
C PHE A 26 1.29 4.47 -13.75
N ASN A 27 0.74 5.44 -13.03
CA ASN A 27 0.47 5.35 -11.60
C ASN A 27 -1.02 5.61 -11.41
N ALA A 28 -1.71 4.69 -10.75
CA ALA A 28 -3.15 4.75 -10.59
C ALA A 28 -3.61 4.07 -9.30
N GLU A 29 -4.73 4.54 -8.75
CA GLU A 29 -5.46 3.88 -7.68
C GLU A 29 -6.94 3.70 -8.07
N PRO A 30 -7.64 2.68 -7.55
CA PRO A 30 -9.09 2.57 -7.72
C PRO A 30 -9.80 3.69 -6.95
N PRO A 31 -11.05 4.04 -7.34
CA PRO A 31 -11.91 4.85 -6.49
C PRO A 31 -12.12 4.16 -5.13
N LEU A 32 -12.06 4.93 -4.03
CA LEU A 32 -12.06 4.38 -2.67
C LEU A 32 -13.28 3.51 -2.35
N SER A 33 -14.49 3.97 -2.72
CA SER A 33 -15.72 3.19 -2.53
C SER A 33 -15.71 1.91 -3.36
N THR A 34 -15.27 1.98 -4.62
CA THR A 34 -15.15 0.79 -5.49
C THR A 34 -14.14 -0.22 -4.94
N LEU A 35 -13.03 0.24 -4.35
CA LEU A 35 -12.05 -0.62 -3.68
C LEU A 35 -12.68 -1.31 -2.46
N TYR A 36 -13.39 -0.56 -1.62
CA TYR A 36 -14.07 -1.12 -0.44
C TYR A 36 -15.15 -2.14 -0.84
N ASP A 37 -15.99 -1.79 -1.82
CA ASP A 37 -17.10 -2.63 -2.30
C ASP A 37 -16.64 -3.91 -3.00
N SER A 38 -15.38 -3.95 -3.45
CA SER A 38 -14.76 -5.18 -3.97
C SER A 38 -14.52 -6.23 -2.87
N GLY A 39 -14.59 -5.83 -1.60
CA GLY A 39 -14.42 -6.71 -0.45
C GLY A 39 -12.96 -7.07 -0.19
N PHE A 40 -12.73 -8.23 0.43
CA PHE A 40 -11.41 -8.60 0.94
C PHE A 40 -10.35 -8.77 -0.16
N LEU A 41 -10.72 -9.32 -1.32
CA LEU A 41 -9.83 -9.50 -2.46
C LEU A 41 -10.15 -8.47 -3.54
N THR A 42 -9.19 -7.61 -3.87
CA THR A 42 -9.31 -6.62 -4.93
C THR A 42 -9.20 -7.31 -6.30
N PRO A 43 -10.16 -7.12 -7.22
CA PRO A 43 -10.06 -7.54 -8.61
C PRO A 43 -8.79 -7.00 -9.27
N THR A 44 -8.12 -7.83 -10.06
CA THR A 44 -6.81 -7.51 -10.65
C THR A 44 -6.87 -6.24 -11.50
N GLU A 45 -7.98 -5.98 -12.18
CA GLU A 45 -8.17 -4.79 -13.01
C GLU A 45 -8.36 -3.49 -12.22
N LEU A 46 -8.74 -3.58 -10.93
CA LEU A 46 -8.86 -2.45 -10.00
C LEU A 46 -7.65 -2.30 -9.08
N TRP A 47 -6.67 -3.19 -9.18
CA TRP A 47 -5.48 -3.16 -8.35
C TRP A 47 -4.66 -1.90 -8.60
N PHE A 48 -4.21 -1.23 -7.53
CA PHE A 48 -3.40 -0.02 -7.68
C PHE A 48 -2.11 -0.30 -8.49
N VAL A 49 -1.73 0.60 -9.39
CA VAL A 49 -0.49 0.47 -10.16
C VAL A 49 0.48 1.56 -9.76
N ARG A 50 1.72 1.16 -9.46
CA ARG A 50 2.87 2.05 -9.37
C ARG A 50 3.93 1.56 -10.34
N ASN A 51 4.20 2.35 -11.39
CA ASN A 51 5.32 2.16 -12.30
C ASN A 51 6.23 3.39 -12.26
N HIS A 52 7.54 3.17 -12.15
CA HIS A 52 8.55 4.24 -12.25
C HIS A 52 8.82 4.65 -13.70
N GLY A 53 8.49 3.79 -14.67
CA GLY A 53 8.68 4.02 -16.10
C GLY A 53 7.87 3.05 -16.96
N PRO A 54 8.33 2.75 -18.18
CA PRO A 54 7.72 1.77 -19.08
C PRO A 54 7.62 0.37 -18.49
N VAL A 55 6.50 -0.29 -18.82
CA VAL A 55 6.30 -1.71 -18.53
C VAL A 55 7.11 -2.52 -19.55
N PRO A 56 7.97 -3.46 -19.11
CA PRO A 56 8.63 -4.40 -20.01
C PRO A 56 7.61 -5.24 -20.79
N GLU A 57 7.79 -5.31 -22.10
CA GLU A 57 7.01 -6.22 -22.94
C GLU A 57 7.58 -7.64 -22.79
N VAL A 58 6.72 -8.58 -22.39
CA VAL A 58 7.07 -10.00 -22.20
C VAL A 58 6.07 -10.86 -22.96
N LEU A 59 6.50 -11.46 -24.08
CA LEU A 59 5.67 -12.31 -24.92
C LEU A 59 5.41 -13.66 -24.24
N ASP A 60 4.25 -14.28 -24.50
CA ASP A 60 3.88 -15.58 -23.89
C ASP A 60 4.93 -16.66 -24.16
N ALA A 61 5.51 -16.67 -25.37
CA ALA A 61 6.55 -17.63 -25.76
C ALA A 61 7.86 -17.51 -24.95
N ASP A 62 8.14 -16.33 -24.40
CA ASP A 62 9.36 -16.07 -23.63
C ASP A 62 9.20 -16.38 -22.14
N VAL A 63 7.95 -16.45 -21.65
CA VAL A 63 7.63 -16.65 -20.23
C VAL A 63 8.33 -17.88 -19.64
N PRO A 64 8.30 -19.08 -20.24
CA PRO A 64 8.97 -20.26 -19.67
C PRO A 64 10.50 -20.10 -19.57
N ASN A 65 11.10 -19.32 -20.47
CA ASN A 65 12.53 -19.08 -20.58
C ASN A 65 13.01 -17.88 -19.75
N TRP A 66 12.10 -17.19 -19.05
CA TRP A 66 12.46 -16.08 -18.18
C TRP A 66 13.45 -16.53 -17.10
N THR A 67 14.65 -15.94 -17.10
CA THR A 67 15.70 -16.31 -16.13
C THR A 67 15.73 -15.40 -14.91
N LEU A 68 16.05 -15.99 -13.76
CA LEU A 68 16.37 -15.32 -12.50
C LEU A 68 17.80 -15.71 -12.07
N SER A 69 18.67 -14.72 -11.85
CA SER A 69 20.00 -14.94 -11.25
C SER A 69 19.94 -14.84 -9.72
N ILE A 70 20.60 -15.77 -9.02
CA ILE A 70 20.84 -15.74 -7.58
C ILE A 70 22.35 -15.72 -7.34
N GLU A 71 22.84 -14.61 -6.82
CA GLU A 71 24.28 -14.29 -6.77
C GLU A 71 24.67 -13.48 -5.52
N GLY A 72 25.91 -12.98 -5.48
CA GLY A 72 26.46 -12.23 -4.36
C GLY A 72 27.10 -13.11 -3.29
N MET A 73 26.86 -12.81 -2.02
CA MET A 73 27.42 -13.52 -0.85
C MET A 73 26.73 -14.87 -0.61
N VAL A 74 26.90 -15.79 -1.55
CA VAL A 74 26.35 -17.15 -1.53
C VAL A 74 27.43 -18.18 -1.85
N LYS A 75 27.33 -19.40 -1.33
CA LYS A 75 28.27 -20.48 -1.65
C LYS A 75 28.04 -21.04 -3.06
N THR A 76 26.79 -21.07 -3.50
CA THR A 76 26.38 -21.67 -4.78
C THR A 76 25.56 -20.66 -5.57
N PRO A 77 26.18 -19.75 -6.34
CA PRO A 77 25.44 -18.88 -7.25
C PRO A 77 24.86 -19.70 -8.41
N PHE A 78 23.66 -19.36 -8.88
CA PHE A 78 23.02 -20.06 -10.00
C PHE A 78 22.00 -19.19 -10.73
N VAL A 79 21.64 -19.61 -11.94
CA VAL A 79 20.56 -19.04 -12.74
C VAL A 79 19.49 -20.11 -12.93
N ILE A 80 18.22 -19.72 -12.78
CA ILE A 80 17.07 -20.62 -12.93
C ILE A 80 16.05 -20.02 -13.90
N THR A 81 15.45 -20.84 -14.77
CA THR A 81 14.34 -20.41 -15.63
C THR A 81 13.01 -20.47 -14.88
N LEU A 82 12.00 -19.72 -15.33
CA LEU A 82 10.66 -19.81 -14.76
C LEU A 82 10.10 -21.23 -14.88
N ALA A 83 10.31 -21.92 -16.00
CA ALA A 83 9.89 -23.31 -16.16
C ALA A 83 10.51 -24.28 -15.13
N GLN A 84 11.76 -24.04 -14.71
CA GLN A 84 12.40 -24.80 -13.64
C GLN A 84 11.87 -24.37 -12.27
N LEU A 85 11.70 -23.07 -12.06
CA LEU A 85 11.21 -22.48 -10.83
C LEU A 85 9.80 -23.00 -10.49
N LEU A 86 8.91 -23.15 -11.48
CA LEU A 86 7.56 -23.71 -11.32
C LEU A 86 7.53 -25.18 -10.83
N LYS A 87 8.65 -25.90 -10.83
CA LYS A 87 8.74 -27.27 -10.30
C LYS A 87 8.94 -27.32 -8.78
N PHE A 88 9.24 -26.18 -8.15
CA PHE A 88 9.37 -26.07 -6.70
C PHE A 88 8.00 -26.15 -6.02
N PRO A 89 7.93 -26.47 -4.71
CA PRO A 89 6.71 -26.34 -3.94
C PRO A 89 6.11 -24.94 -4.09
N GLN A 90 4.86 -24.88 -4.51
CA GLN A 90 4.10 -23.64 -4.67
C GLN A 90 3.28 -23.39 -3.41
N VAL A 91 3.16 -22.13 -3.01
CA VAL A 91 2.28 -21.65 -1.96
C VAL A 91 1.35 -20.56 -2.48
N THR A 92 0.20 -20.41 -1.85
CA THR A 92 -0.76 -19.33 -2.12
C THR A 92 -1.07 -18.62 -0.82
N LEU A 93 -0.80 -17.30 -0.77
CA LEU A 93 -1.07 -16.46 0.41
C LEU A 93 -1.93 -15.24 0.01
N PRO A 94 -2.94 -14.88 0.81
CA PRO A 94 -3.54 -13.55 0.71
C PRO A 94 -2.53 -12.51 1.23
N VAL A 95 -2.31 -11.44 0.48
CA VAL A 95 -1.37 -10.37 0.85
C VAL A 95 -1.95 -9.01 0.47
N THR A 96 -1.97 -8.08 1.42
CA THR A 96 -2.17 -6.66 1.13
C THR A 96 -0.84 -6.02 0.77
N LEU A 97 -0.78 -5.38 -0.39
CA LEU A 97 0.32 -4.49 -0.76
C LEU A 97 -0.16 -3.04 -0.67
N ALA A 98 0.64 -2.19 -0.05
CA ALA A 98 0.37 -0.77 0.05
C ALA A 98 1.56 0.06 -0.45
N CYS A 99 1.27 1.07 -1.28
CA CYS A 99 2.25 2.03 -1.74
C CYS A 99 2.68 2.92 -0.57
N ALA A 100 3.99 3.18 -0.44
CA ALA A 100 4.52 4.12 0.54
C ALA A 100 3.90 5.53 0.41
N GLY A 101 3.43 5.87 -0.79
CA GLY A 101 2.74 7.13 -1.08
C GLY A 101 1.26 7.17 -0.77
N ASN A 102 0.62 6.10 -0.26
CA ASN A 102 -0.80 6.16 0.11
C ASN A 102 -1.06 7.36 1.05
N ARG A 103 -2.17 8.08 0.82
CA ARG A 103 -2.54 9.33 1.51
C ARG A 103 -1.58 10.51 1.31
N ARG A 104 -0.73 10.49 0.27
CA ARG A 104 0.21 11.59 -0.02
C ARG A 104 -0.48 12.92 -0.30
N LYS A 105 -1.64 12.93 -0.95
CA LYS A 105 -2.30 14.19 -1.33
C LYS A 105 -2.63 15.04 -0.10
N GLU A 106 -3.01 14.44 1.02
CA GLU A 106 -3.23 15.15 2.29
C GLU A 106 -1.99 15.97 2.71
N GLN A 107 -0.80 15.39 2.64
CA GLN A 107 0.45 16.12 2.93
C GLN A 107 0.71 17.23 1.90
N ASN A 108 0.47 16.96 0.61
CA ASN A 108 0.67 17.94 -0.45
C ASN A 108 -0.27 19.14 -0.34
N VAL A 109 -1.48 18.96 0.20
CA VAL A 109 -2.39 20.07 0.50
C VAL A 109 -1.83 20.91 1.64
N VAL A 110 -1.28 20.32 2.71
CA VAL A 110 -0.59 21.10 3.77
C VAL A 110 0.58 21.89 3.17
N ARG A 111 1.56 21.16 2.61
CA ARG A 111 2.73 21.74 1.95
C ARG A 111 3.16 20.83 0.80
N LYS A 112 3.28 21.39 -0.41
CA LYS A 112 3.62 20.61 -1.60
C LYS A 112 5.01 19.99 -1.46
N GLY A 113 5.10 18.66 -1.52
CA GLY A 113 6.36 17.91 -1.59
C GLY A 113 6.66 17.42 -3.01
N ASN A 114 7.64 16.52 -3.11
CA ASN A 114 8.18 16.04 -4.39
C ASN A 114 7.32 14.94 -5.05
N GLY A 115 6.41 14.33 -4.30
CA GLY A 115 5.58 13.23 -4.79
C GLY A 115 4.25 13.66 -5.42
N PHE A 116 3.72 12.80 -6.29
CA PHE A 116 2.39 12.95 -6.88
C PHE A 116 1.26 12.47 -5.96
N ASN A 117 0.04 12.92 -6.23
CA ASN A 117 -1.10 12.88 -5.32
C ASN A 117 -1.83 11.52 -5.32
N TYR A 118 -1.46 10.59 -4.43
CA TYR A 118 -2.33 9.48 -4.05
C TYR A 118 -3.43 9.96 -3.10
N GLY A 119 -4.62 9.39 -3.23
CA GLY A 119 -5.67 9.45 -2.22
C GLY A 119 -5.49 8.34 -1.19
N SER A 120 -6.59 7.85 -0.65
CA SER A 120 -6.59 6.83 0.41
C SER A 120 -6.73 5.40 -0.12
N ALA A 121 -6.58 5.17 -1.43
CA ALA A 121 -6.78 3.88 -2.10
C ALA A 121 -5.50 3.31 -2.75
N GLY A 122 -4.32 3.78 -2.34
CA GLY A 122 -3.01 3.33 -2.82
C GLY A 122 -2.57 1.97 -2.27
N HIS A 123 -3.48 1.02 -2.14
CA HIS A 123 -3.26 -0.33 -1.63
C HIS A 123 -4.35 -1.29 -2.14
N SER A 124 -4.07 -2.59 -2.14
CA SER A 124 -4.99 -3.64 -2.61
C SER A 124 -4.57 -5.01 -2.05
N THR A 125 -5.49 -5.99 -2.05
CA THR A 125 -5.28 -7.32 -1.43
C THR A 125 -5.65 -8.48 -2.36
N ALA A 126 -4.76 -9.44 -2.58
CA ALA A 126 -4.89 -10.52 -3.56
C ALA A 126 -4.32 -11.81 -3.01
N LEU A 127 -4.73 -12.90 -3.64
CA LEU A 127 -4.07 -14.20 -3.50
C LEU A 127 -2.88 -14.26 -4.46
N PHE A 128 -1.66 -14.24 -3.92
CA PHE A 128 -0.45 -14.46 -4.71
C PHE A 128 -0.05 -15.93 -4.66
N THR A 129 0.27 -16.51 -5.81
CA THR A 129 0.79 -17.88 -5.89
C THR A 129 2.21 -17.88 -6.45
N GLY A 130 3.09 -18.58 -5.76
CA GLY A 130 4.52 -18.56 -6.03
C GLY A 130 5.32 -19.47 -5.11
N ILE A 131 6.63 -19.25 -5.09
CA ILE A 131 7.57 -20.05 -4.29
C ILE A 131 8.12 -19.19 -3.19
N LEU A 132 8.19 -19.71 -1.97
CA LEU A 132 8.85 -19.01 -0.89
C LEU A 132 10.32 -18.80 -1.24
N VAL A 133 10.79 -17.56 -1.10
CA VAL A 133 12.16 -17.15 -1.44
C VAL A 133 13.19 -18.00 -0.68
N ASN A 134 12.88 -18.40 0.56
CA ASN A 134 13.75 -19.22 1.39
C ASN A 134 14.13 -20.55 0.72
N GLU A 135 13.28 -21.17 -0.11
CA GLU A 135 13.56 -22.42 -0.80
C GLU A 135 14.71 -22.26 -1.81
N VAL A 136 14.71 -21.14 -2.54
CA VAL A 136 15.77 -20.80 -3.50
C VAL A 136 17.05 -20.41 -2.75
N LEU A 137 16.92 -19.66 -1.65
CA LEU A 137 18.07 -19.24 -0.84
C LEU A 137 18.75 -20.42 -0.12
N LYS A 138 18.02 -21.44 0.32
CA LYS A 138 18.61 -22.68 0.89
C LYS A 138 19.56 -23.38 -0.09
N ILE A 139 19.25 -23.34 -1.39
CA ILE A 139 20.12 -23.87 -2.45
C ILE A 139 21.37 -23.00 -2.59
N ALA A 140 21.19 -21.67 -2.63
CA ALA A 140 22.29 -20.72 -2.79
C ALA A 140 23.28 -20.74 -1.61
N LYS A 141 22.78 -21.04 -0.40
CA LYS A 141 23.53 -21.08 0.86
C LYS A 141 24.24 -19.73 1.14
N PRO A 142 23.49 -18.68 1.57
CA PRO A 142 24.04 -17.40 1.99
C PRO A 142 25.22 -17.56 2.94
N LEU A 143 26.27 -16.77 2.72
CA LEU A 143 27.48 -16.78 3.53
C LEU A 143 27.26 -16.07 4.87
N ARG A 144 28.01 -16.47 5.90
CA ARG A 144 28.05 -15.76 7.18
C ARG A 144 28.47 -14.31 6.95
N GLY A 145 27.70 -13.37 7.49
CA GLY A 145 27.93 -11.93 7.29
C GLY A 145 26.93 -11.30 6.32
N ALA A 146 26.26 -12.08 5.47
CA ALA A 146 25.16 -11.56 4.67
C ALA A 146 24.00 -11.06 5.55
N ARG A 147 23.37 -9.96 5.13
CA ARG A 147 22.32 -9.24 5.88
C ARG A 147 21.14 -8.81 5.02
N TYR A 148 21.31 -8.69 3.71
CA TYR A 148 20.30 -8.18 2.80
C TYR A 148 20.11 -9.10 1.60
N MET A 149 18.87 -9.15 1.14
CA MET A 149 18.50 -9.67 -0.17
C MET A 149 18.18 -8.48 -1.07
N CYS A 150 19.13 -8.11 -1.92
CA CYS A 150 18.93 -7.12 -2.96
C CYS A 150 18.22 -7.75 -4.15
N MET A 151 17.42 -6.97 -4.86
CA MET A 151 16.52 -7.41 -5.91
C MET A 151 16.54 -6.38 -7.03
N GLU A 152 16.56 -6.83 -8.28
CA GLU A 152 16.48 -5.95 -9.45
C GLU A 152 15.48 -6.46 -10.49
N GLY A 153 14.71 -5.53 -11.04
CA GLY A 153 13.74 -5.76 -12.11
C GLY A 153 14.36 -5.69 -13.51
N ASN A 154 13.50 -5.82 -14.52
CA ASN A 154 13.84 -5.73 -15.95
C ASN A 154 13.31 -4.45 -16.62
N ASP A 155 12.80 -3.50 -15.83
CA ASP A 155 12.38 -2.21 -16.35
C ASP A 155 13.57 -1.35 -16.77
N LYS A 156 13.33 -0.49 -17.76
CA LYS A 156 14.34 0.42 -18.30
C LYS A 156 13.99 1.83 -17.86
N LEU A 157 14.67 2.30 -16.82
CA LEU A 157 14.46 3.63 -16.26
C LEU A 157 15.70 4.51 -16.52
N PRO A 158 15.60 5.85 -16.32
CA PRO A 158 16.71 6.76 -16.60
C PRO A 158 18.00 6.46 -15.84
N THR A 159 17.92 5.84 -14.66
CA THR A 159 19.07 5.53 -13.79
C THR A 159 19.32 4.03 -13.62
N GLY A 160 18.94 3.23 -14.63
CA GLY A 160 19.06 1.77 -14.62
C GLY A 160 17.73 1.07 -14.35
N SER A 161 17.77 -0.22 -14.04
CA SER A 161 16.58 -0.95 -13.62
C SER A 161 16.15 -0.57 -12.20
N TYR A 162 14.87 -0.73 -11.89
CA TYR A 162 14.41 -0.59 -10.52
C TYR A 162 15.05 -1.69 -9.66
N GLY A 163 15.71 -1.28 -8.58
CA GLY A 163 16.33 -2.19 -7.65
C GLY A 163 16.19 -1.72 -6.21
N THR A 164 16.16 -2.68 -5.29
CA THR A 164 16.03 -2.40 -3.87
C THR A 164 16.43 -3.60 -3.02
N SER A 165 16.27 -3.55 -1.70
CA SER A 165 16.55 -4.69 -0.83
C SER A 165 15.53 -4.87 0.28
N ILE A 166 15.48 -6.08 0.84
CA ILE A 166 14.89 -6.39 2.15
C ILE A 166 15.95 -7.05 3.03
N ARG A 167 15.70 -7.11 4.34
CA ARG A 167 16.56 -7.85 5.27
C ARG A 167 16.53 -9.34 4.93
N LEU A 168 17.72 -9.97 4.88
CA LEU A 168 17.87 -11.39 4.58
C LEU A 168 17.18 -12.28 5.61
N SER A 169 17.15 -11.88 6.89
CA SER A 169 16.45 -12.63 7.93
C SER A 169 14.95 -12.76 7.65
N ILE A 170 14.33 -11.70 7.12
CA ILE A 170 12.91 -11.71 6.71
C ILE A 170 12.71 -12.59 5.46
N ALA A 171 13.64 -12.55 4.50
CA ALA A 171 13.58 -13.39 3.30
C ALA A 171 13.80 -14.89 3.59
N MET A 172 14.60 -15.21 4.61
CA MET A 172 14.90 -16.59 5.02
C MET A 172 13.83 -17.19 5.92
N ASP A 173 13.06 -16.36 6.64
CA ASP A 173 11.99 -16.81 7.52
C ASP A 173 10.77 -17.24 6.68
N PRO A 174 10.45 -18.55 6.61
CA PRO A 174 9.29 -19.01 5.86
C PRO A 174 8.01 -18.40 6.39
N THR A 175 7.90 -18.08 7.69
CA THR A 175 6.69 -17.55 8.33
C THR A 175 6.35 -16.14 7.88
N MET A 176 7.31 -15.39 7.31
CA MET A 176 7.10 -14.05 6.73
C MET A 176 6.51 -14.07 5.32
N GLY A 177 6.47 -15.24 4.66
CA GLY A 177 5.72 -15.43 3.42
C GLY A 177 6.30 -14.70 2.20
N VAL A 178 7.58 -14.29 2.25
CA VAL A 178 8.25 -13.64 1.12
C VAL A 178 8.35 -14.63 -0.04
N MET A 179 7.78 -14.28 -1.18
CA MET A 179 7.65 -15.21 -2.32
C MET A 179 8.05 -14.62 -3.67
N LEU A 180 8.44 -15.52 -4.57
CA LEU A 180 8.57 -15.32 -6.00
C LEU A 180 7.22 -15.68 -6.65
N ALA A 181 6.36 -14.69 -6.82
CA ALA A 181 5.01 -14.87 -7.35
C ALA A 181 4.99 -14.82 -8.87
N HIS A 182 4.25 -15.75 -9.48
CA HIS A 182 3.98 -15.82 -10.93
C HIS A 182 2.48 -15.76 -11.28
N LYS A 183 1.61 -15.90 -10.26
CA LYS A 183 0.17 -15.66 -10.38
C LYS A 183 -0.35 -14.72 -9.31
N MET A 184 -1.47 -14.09 -9.63
CA MET A 184 -2.22 -13.18 -8.77
C MET A 184 -3.71 -13.40 -9.03
N ASN A 185 -4.47 -13.68 -7.96
CA ASN A 185 -5.89 -14.05 -8.02
C ASN A 185 -6.17 -15.23 -8.97
N GLY A 186 -5.28 -16.21 -9.00
CA GLY A 186 -5.40 -17.43 -9.81
C GLY A 186 -4.91 -17.33 -11.25
N GLU A 187 -4.78 -16.11 -11.77
CA GLU A 187 -4.33 -15.83 -13.13
C GLU A 187 -2.83 -15.50 -13.19
N PRO A 188 -2.13 -15.74 -14.32
CA PRO A 188 -0.79 -15.23 -14.53
C PRO A 188 -0.69 -13.72 -14.29
N LEU A 189 0.45 -13.24 -13.78
CA LEU A 189 0.65 -11.81 -13.56
C LEU A 189 0.39 -11.00 -14.84
N THR A 190 -0.35 -9.90 -14.70
CA THR A 190 -0.49 -8.91 -15.77
C THR A 190 0.80 -8.11 -15.95
N PRO A 191 1.01 -7.45 -17.11
CA PRO A 191 2.21 -6.64 -17.33
C PRO A 191 2.46 -5.59 -16.23
N ASP A 192 1.43 -4.86 -15.80
CA ASP A 192 1.54 -3.85 -14.73
C ASP A 192 1.89 -4.42 -13.35
N HIS A 193 1.63 -5.72 -13.14
CA HIS A 193 1.88 -6.41 -11.87
C HIS A 193 3.11 -7.32 -11.90
N GLY A 194 3.97 -7.19 -12.92
CA GLY A 194 5.30 -7.79 -12.90
C GLY A 194 5.44 -9.07 -13.70
N ARG A 195 4.60 -9.28 -14.73
CA ARG A 195 4.72 -10.41 -15.66
C ARG A 195 6.18 -10.65 -16.12
N PRO A 196 6.73 -11.86 -16.01
CA PRO A 196 6.09 -13.09 -15.54
C PRO A 196 6.38 -13.43 -14.07
N LEU A 197 7.26 -12.66 -13.40
CA LEU A 197 7.75 -12.98 -12.07
C LEU A 197 8.01 -11.71 -11.26
N ARG A 198 7.53 -11.69 -10.02
CA ARG A 198 7.80 -10.62 -9.06
C ARG A 198 8.17 -11.17 -7.69
N VAL A 199 8.81 -10.34 -6.87
CA VAL A 199 8.79 -10.54 -5.42
C VAL A 199 7.48 -9.99 -4.86
N VAL A 200 6.91 -10.72 -3.89
CA VAL A 200 5.88 -10.24 -2.96
C VAL A 200 6.45 -10.40 -1.56
N ALA A 201 6.54 -9.29 -0.83
CA ALA A 201 7.07 -9.25 0.53
C ALA A 201 5.98 -8.77 1.51
N PRO A 202 5.25 -9.69 2.16
CA PRO A 202 4.15 -9.35 3.06
C PRO A 202 4.55 -8.39 4.19
N GLY A 203 3.65 -7.46 4.53
CA GLY A 203 3.87 -6.46 5.57
C GLY A 203 4.96 -5.40 5.27
N GLN A 204 5.63 -5.49 4.12
CA GLN A 204 6.56 -4.46 3.62
C GLN A 204 5.83 -3.46 2.72
N VAL A 205 6.41 -2.29 2.52
CA VAL A 205 5.96 -1.35 1.49
C VAL A 205 6.06 -2.00 0.10
N ALA A 206 5.08 -1.70 -0.77
CA ALA A 206 5.01 -2.30 -2.09
C ALA A 206 6.26 -2.05 -2.96
N GLY A 207 7.02 -0.97 -2.69
CA GLY A 207 8.31 -0.71 -3.34
C GLY A 207 9.34 -1.82 -3.11
N ARG A 208 9.26 -2.58 -2.01
CA ARG A 208 10.15 -3.72 -1.76
C ARG A 208 9.70 -5.02 -2.45
N SER A 209 8.54 -5.01 -3.09
CA SER A 209 8.01 -6.13 -3.87
C SER A 209 8.34 -5.93 -5.36
N VAL A 210 9.61 -6.12 -5.72
CA VAL A 210 10.15 -5.81 -7.07
C VAL A 210 9.43 -6.59 -8.16
N LYS A 211 8.96 -5.88 -9.18
CA LYS A 211 8.29 -6.43 -10.38
C LYS A 211 9.30 -6.76 -11.48
N TRP A 212 8.91 -7.65 -12.40
CA TRP A 212 9.72 -8.03 -13.56
C TRP A 212 11.11 -8.53 -13.12
N LEU A 213 11.15 -9.37 -12.08
CA LEU A 213 12.35 -9.71 -11.34
C LEU A 213 13.37 -10.47 -12.21
N LYS A 214 14.64 -10.03 -12.18
CA LYS A 214 15.74 -10.67 -12.91
C LYS A 214 16.90 -11.11 -12.03
N ARG A 215 17.14 -10.42 -10.90
CA ARG A 215 18.31 -10.68 -10.05
C ARG A 215 17.92 -10.65 -8.59
N ILE A 216 18.46 -11.61 -7.84
CA ILE A 216 18.55 -11.62 -6.38
C ILE A 216 20.03 -11.65 -6.02
N ILE A 217 20.48 -10.63 -5.30
CA ILE A 217 21.89 -10.45 -4.93
C ILE A 217 21.96 -10.43 -3.41
N ILE A 218 22.63 -11.42 -2.82
CA ILE A 218 22.83 -11.46 -1.38
C ILE A 218 24.02 -10.58 -0.99
N SER A 219 23.83 -9.71 0.00
CA SER A 219 24.79 -8.68 0.38
C SER A 219 24.88 -8.52 1.90
N ASP A 220 25.99 -8.00 2.41
CA ASP A 220 26.16 -7.56 3.80
C ASP A 220 25.60 -6.15 4.04
N LYS A 221 25.35 -5.40 2.96
CA LYS A 221 24.81 -4.04 2.95
C LYS A 221 23.47 -3.95 2.20
N PRO A 222 22.65 -2.93 2.49
CA PRO A 222 21.49 -2.61 1.67
C PRO A 222 21.87 -2.36 0.21
N SER A 223 20.88 -2.40 -0.67
CA SER A 223 21.07 -2.09 -2.10
C SER A 223 21.58 -0.66 -2.28
N ASP A 224 22.59 -0.51 -3.14
CA ASP A 224 23.13 0.77 -3.60
C ASP A 224 22.38 1.31 -4.85
N ASN A 225 21.28 0.67 -5.25
CA ASN A 225 20.49 1.08 -6.41
C ASN A 225 19.89 2.48 -6.17
N TYR A 226 19.91 3.31 -7.22
CA TYR A 226 19.39 4.68 -7.19
C TYR A 226 17.98 4.77 -6.56
N TYR A 227 17.10 3.82 -6.88
CA TYR A 227 15.72 3.81 -6.38
C TYR A 227 15.58 3.32 -4.94
N HIS A 228 16.61 2.66 -4.38
CA HIS A 228 16.68 2.38 -2.95
C HIS A 228 17.12 3.60 -2.15
N THR A 229 18.06 4.38 -2.69
CA THR A 229 18.59 5.59 -2.04
C THR A 229 17.60 6.75 -2.13
N PHE A 230 17.15 7.12 -3.32
CA PHE A 230 16.41 8.38 -3.54
C PHE A 230 14.87 8.27 -3.54
N ASP A 231 14.32 7.08 -3.27
CA ASP A 231 12.87 6.85 -3.18
C ASP A 231 12.52 5.96 -1.98
N ASN A 232 11.25 5.90 -1.59
CA ASN A 232 10.75 5.09 -0.47
C ASN A 232 11.46 5.36 0.88
N ARG A 233 11.57 6.64 1.23
CA ARG A 233 12.10 7.12 2.51
C ARG A 233 11.15 8.11 3.20
N VAL A 234 11.21 8.16 4.53
CA VAL A 234 10.61 9.25 5.33
C VAL A 234 11.75 10.03 5.97
N LEU A 235 12.08 11.16 5.35
CA LEU A 235 13.08 12.08 5.91
C LEU A 235 12.50 12.83 7.12
N PRO A 236 13.35 13.27 8.07
CA PRO A 236 12.92 14.07 9.21
C PRO A 236 12.12 15.34 8.82
N THR A 237 11.15 15.74 9.63
CA THR A 237 10.16 16.79 9.30
C THR A 237 10.76 18.18 9.01
N MET A 238 11.93 18.50 9.58
CA MET A 238 12.60 19.78 9.34
C MET A 238 13.29 19.85 7.97
N ILE A 239 13.45 18.72 7.29
CA ILE A 239 14.07 18.66 5.97
C ILE A 239 13.05 19.08 4.92
N THR A 240 13.33 20.18 4.22
CA THR A 240 12.49 20.67 3.11
C THR A 240 12.92 20.04 1.79
N SER A 241 12.12 20.27 0.73
CA SER A 241 12.46 19.82 -0.62
C SER A 241 13.78 20.44 -1.11
N GLU A 242 14.05 21.69 -0.74
CA GLU A 242 15.28 22.42 -1.07
C GLU A 242 16.48 21.82 -0.34
N ILE A 243 16.37 21.61 0.98
CA ILE A 243 17.44 20.97 1.78
C ILE A 243 17.74 19.58 1.24
N ALA A 244 16.72 18.77 0.94
CA ALA A 244 16.92 17.44 0.37
C ALA A 244 17.49 17.47 -1.08
N ALA A 245 17.30 18.57 -1.81
CA ALA A 245 17.90 18.74 -3.13
C ALA A 245 19.41 19.01 -3.03
N GLU A 246 19.82 19.85 -2.09
CA GLU A 246 21.21 20.25 -1.88
C GLU A 246 22.03 19.22 -1.08
N GLN A 247 21.42 18.62 -0.06
CA GLN A 247 22.08 17.74 0.90
C GLN A 247 21.70 16.28 0.66
N LYS A 248 22.26 15.69 -0.40
CA LYS A 248 21.92 14.31 -0.83
C LYS A 248 22.23 13.23 0.21
N TYR A 249 23.14 13.49 1.15
CA TYR A 249 23.52 12.52 2.19
C TYR A 249 22.35 12.14 3.13
N TRP A 250 21.27 12.94 3.19
CA TRP A 250 20.04 12.55 3.91
C TRP A 250 19.41 11.26 3.35
N TYR A 251 19.67 10.94 2.09
CA TYR A 251 19.17 9.71 1.45
C TYR A 251 20.07 8.49 1.69
N ASP A 252 21.28 8.66 2.20
CA ASP A 252 22.22 7.55 2.42
C ASP A 252 21.97 6.83 3.77
N ASP A 253 21.20 7.46 4.66
CA ASP A 253 20.93 6.94 6.00
C ASP A 253 19.73 5.98 6.01
N GLU A 254 20.02 4.70 6.20
CA GLU A 254 19.03 3.61 6.27
C GLU A 254 17.98 3.76 7.36
N ARG A 255 18.20 4.60 8.37
CA ARG A 255 17.17 4.87 9.40
C ARG A 255 15.90 5.49 8.80
N TYR A 256 16.02 6.12 7.64
CA TYR A 256 14.89 6.74 6.94
C TYR A 256 14.31 5.86 5.82
N ALA A 257 14.95 4.72 5.50
CA ALA A 257 14.46 3.79 4.48
C ALA A 257 13.23 3.02 4.98
N LEU A 258 12.18 2.97 4.15
CA LEU A 258 10.94 2.31 4.52
C LEU A 258 10.99 0.81 4.22
N TYR A 259 10.66 0.00 5.21
CA TYR A 259 10.56 -1.46 5.07
C TYR A 259 9.15 -1.89 5.46
N ASN A 260 8.90 -2.16 6.74
CA ASN A 260 7.56 -2.45 7.26
C ASN A 260 6.62 -1.26 7.04
N LEU A 261 5.36 -1.54 6.69
CA LEU A 261 4.29 -0.54 6.73
C LEU A 261 4.06 -0.02 8.16
N ASN A 262 3.56 1.20 8.29
CA ASN A 262 3.00 1.69 9.54
C ASN A 262 1.51 1.34 9.66
N VAL A 263 0.95 1.52 10.85
CA VAL A 263 -0.49 1.35 11.10
C VAL A 263 -1.28 2.40 10.32
N GLN A 264 -2.32 1.98 9.61
CA GLN A 264 -3.23 2.80 8.84
C GLN A 264 -4.67 2.39 9.12
N SER A 265 -5.57 3.36 9.11
CA SER A 265 -7.01 3.17 9.00
C SER A 265 -7.61 4.27 8.14
N THR A 266 -8.62 3.92 7.35
CA THR A 266 -9.31 4.81 6.43
C THR A 266 -10.81 4.58 6.58
N ILE A 267 -11.57 5.68 6.61
CA ILE A 267 -13.03 5.65 6.53
C ILE A 267 -13.39 5.57 5.05
N CYS A 268 -14.20 4.58 4.67
CA CYS A 268 -14.69 4.43 3.29
C CYS A 268 -16.13 4.92 3.16
N TYR A 269 -16.94 4.69 4.20
CA TYR A 269 -18.31 5.16 4.30
C TYR A 269 -18.56 5.88 5.63
N PRO A 270 -19.24 7.05 5.62
CA PRO A 270 -19.85 7.71 4.46
C PRO A 270 -18.84 8.09 3.36
N ALA A 271 -19.21 7.91 2.10
CA ALA A 271 -18.36 8.19 0.96
C ALA A 271 -18.20 9.69 0.75
N HIS A 272 -17.21 10.10 -0.05
CA HIS A 272 -17.04 11.52 -0.37
C HIS A 272 -18.27 12.06 -1.10
N GLU A 273 -18.81 13.15 -0.58
CA GLU A 273 -20.04 13.80 -1.03
C GLU A 273 -21.31 12.95 -0.89
N GLU A 274 -21.25 11.85 -0.13
CA GLU A 274 -22.47 11.15 0.28
C GLU A 274 -23.32 12.05 1.17
N THR A 275 -24.63 12.01 0.95
CA THR A 275 -25.63 12.68 1.78
C THR A 275 -26.53 11.64 2.43
N ILE A 276 -26.75 11.77 3.74
CA ILE A 276 -27.66 10.88 4.50
C ILE A 276 -28.71 11.69 5.23
N MET A 277 -29.90 11.13 5.37
CA MET A 277 -31.00 11.73 6.14
C MET A 277 -30.81 11.50 7.64
N VAL A 278 -31.11 12.52 8.44
CA VAL A 278 -31.20 12.45 9.89
C VAL A 278 -32.60 11.98 10.28
N GLU A 279 -32.68 10.78 10.84
CA GLU A 279 -33.94 10.18 11.29
C GLU A 279 -33.80 9.64 12.72
N GLU A 280 -34.83 9.81 13.55
CA GLU A 280 -34.86 9.24 14.89
C GLU A 280 -34.89 7.71 14.84
N GLY A 281 -34.12 7.05 15.71
CA GLY A 281 -34.01 5.58 15.73
C GLY A 281 -33.20 4.97 14.58
N LYS A 282 -32.72 5.76 13.61
CA LYS A 282 -31.88 5.28 12.51
C LYS A 282 -30.39 5.40 12.86
N SER A 283 -29.63 4.39 12.47
CA SER A 283 -28.17 4.39 12.57
C SER A 283 -27.55 4.29 11.18
N TYR A 284 -26.35 4.83 11.06
CA TYR A 284 -25.51 4.71 9.87
C TYR A 284 -24.28 3.85 10.20
N SER A 285 -23.98 2.91 9.31
CA SER A 285 -22.82 2.04 9.43
C SER A 285 -21.56 2.75 8.93
N VAL A 286 -20.86 3.44 9.83
CA VAL A 286 -19.56 4.05 9.53
C VAL A 286 -18.53 2.94 9.45
N ARG A 287 -17.83 2.83 8.31
CA ARG A 287 -17.03 1.64 7.99
C ARG A 287 -15.85 1.94 7.08
N GLY A 288 -14.86 1.06 7.12
CA GLY A 288 -13.65 1.18 6.32
C GLY A 288 -12.71 0.00 6.53
N PHE A 289 -11.43 0.21 6.23
CA PHE A 289 -10.38 -0.80 6.42
C PHE A 289 -9.24 -0.25 7.28
N ALA A 290 -8.43 -1.17 7.79
CA ALA A 290 -7.18 -0.87 8.50
C ALA A 290 -6.12 -1.94 8.18
N PHE A 291 -4.84 -1.58 8.26
CA PHE A 291 -3.72 -2.50 8.07
C PHE A 291 -2.48 -2.02 8.83
N SER A 292 -1.55 -2.94 9.12
CA SER A 292 -0.23 -2.64 9.69
C SER A 292 0.87 -3.40 8.95
N GLY A 293 2.12 -3.12 9.30
CA GLY A 293 3.30 -3.74 8.69
C GLY A 293 3.97 -4.81 9.53
N GLY A 294 4.84 -5.57 8.86
CA GLY A 294 5.66 -6.61 9.49
C GLY A 294 4.85 -7.69 10.23
N GLY A 295 3.66 -8.02 9.73
CA GLY A 295 2.81 -9.08 10.29
C GLY A 295 1.97 -8.68 11.51
N ALA A 296 2.07 -7.43 11.99
CA ALA A 296 1.36 -7.01 13.20
C ALA A 296 -0.15 -6.93 12.97
N ARG A 297 -0.92 -7.60 13.83
CA ARG A 297 -2.39 -7.53 13.79
C ARG A 297 -2.89 -6.18 14.27
N ILE A 298 -3.88 -5.60 13.59
CA ILE A 298 -4.65 -4.47 14.14
C ILE A 298 -5.44 -4.97 15.34
N GLY A 299 -5.15 -4.49 16.55
CA GLY A 299 -5.83 -4.93 17.76
C GLY A 299 -7.10 -4.14 18.07
N ARG A 300 -7.20 -2.90 17.60
CA ARG A 300 -8.39 -2.06 17.75
C ARG A 300 -8.48 -0.99 16.66
N VAL A 301 -9.72 -0.63 16.32
CA VAL A 301 -10.07 0.55 15.53
C VAL A 301 -11.06 1.36 16.36
N GLU A 302 -10.77 2.64 16.51
CA GLU A 302 -11.53 3.54 17.37
C GLU A 302 -12.02 4.73 16.53
N VAL A 303 -13.28 5.10 16.72
CA VAL A 303 -13.94 6.22 16.02
C VAL A 303 -14.34 7.28 17.04
N SER A 304 -14.11 8.54 16.71
CA SER A 304 -14.49 9.69 17.52
C SER A 304 -15.36 10.66 16.71
N LEU A 305 -16.31 11.29 17.40
CA LEU A 305 -17.20 12.33 16.87
C LEU A 305 -17.01 13.69 17.55
N ASP A 306 -16.05 13.80 18.47
CA ASP A 306 -15.79 14.98 19.29
C ASP A 306 -14.32 15.43 19.20
N GLN A 307 -13.72 15.25 18.01
CA GLN A 307 -12.33 15.62 17.70
C GLN A 307 -11.27 14.86 18.52
N GLY A 308 -11.60 13.68 19.04
CA GLY A 308 -10.68 12.75 19.69
C GLY A 308 -10.67 12.84 21.20
N GLN A 309 -11.67 13.51 21.80
CA GLN A 309 -11.82 13.61 23.25
C GLN A 309 -12.35 12.28 23.82
N THR A 310 -13.31 11.65 23.15
CA THR A 310 -13.82 10.32 23.49
C THR A 310 -13.80 9.40 22.29
N TRP A 311 -13.75 8.09 22.55
CA TRP A 311 -13.55 7.08 21.51
C TRP A 311 -14.56 5.95 21.65
N LYS A 312 -15.15 5.55 20.54
CA LYS A 312 -16.01 4.37 20.42
C LYS A 312 -15.25 3.25 19.73
N LEU A 313 -15.34 2.05 20.27
CA LEU A 313 -14.67 0.88 19.72
C LEU A 313 -15.47 0.30 18.55
N ALA A 314 -14.84 0.20 17.38
CA ALA A 314 -15.44 -0.44 16.21
C ALA A 314 -15.29 -1.97 16.27
N SER A 315 -16.22 -2.68 15.63
CA SER A 315 -16.05 -4.11 15.32
C SER A 315 -15.07 -4.28 14.17
N ILE A 316 -14.28 -5.36 14.18
CA ILE A 316 -13.27 -5.65 13.16
C ILE A 316 -13.48 -7.06 12.60
N ASP A 317 -13.50 -7.16 11.27
CA ASP A 317 -13.58 -8.40 10.51
C ASP A 317 -12.21 -8.72 9.88
N TYR A 318 -11.61 -9.85 10.29
CA TYR A 318 -10.33 -10.35 9.78
C TYR A 318 -10.57 -11.50 8.79
N PHE A 319 -10.87 -11.18 7.53
CA PHE A 319 -11.09 -12.20 6.50
C PHE A 319 -9.87 -13.10 6.25
N GLU A 320 -8.66 -12.64 6.56
CA GLU A 320 -7.44 -13.45 6.53
C GLU A 320 -7.55 -14.70 7.44
N ASP A 321 -8.24 -14.59 8.59
CA ASP A 321 -8.37 -15.72 9.51
C ASP A 321 -9.30 -16.81 8.97
N GLN A 322 -10.14 -16.51 7.97
CA GLN A 322 -10.88 -17.56 7.25
C GLN A 322 -9.92 -18.49 6.51
N TYR A 323 -8.82 -17.96 5.95
CA TYR A 323 -7.77 -18.78 5.32
C TYR A 323 -6.94 -19.53 6.36
N ARG A 324 -6.70 -18.93 7.53
CA ARG A 324 -6.03 -19.58 8.67
C ARG A 324 -6.82 -20.77 9.20
N ASN A 325 -8.14 -20.64 9.24
CA ASN A 325 -9.07 -21.67 9.71
C ASN A 325 -9.43 -22.71 8.63
N ALA A 326 -9.13 -22.46 7.35
CA ALA A 326 -9.46 -23.33 6.22
C ALA A 326 -8.49 -24.52 6.07
N ILE A 327 -8.25 -25.27 7.15
CA ILE A 327 -7.29 -26.40 7.21
C ILE A 327 -7.57 -27.52 6.20
N HIS A 328 -8.80 -27.59 5.65
CA HIS A 328 -9.23 -28.63 4.73
C HIS A 328 -9.12 -28.26 3.25
N TYR A 329 -8.72 -27.03 2.92
CA TYR A 329 -8.52 -26.57 1.54
C TYR A 329 -7.05 -26.29 1.25
N PRO A 330 -6.18 -27.32 1.28
CA PRO A 330 -4.74 -27.10 1.22
C PRO A 330 -4.28 -26.67 -0.16
N ASN A 331 -5.06 -26.77 -1.24
CA ASN A 331 -4.61 -26.34 -2.58
C ASN A 331 -5.53 -25.25 -3.14
N LEU A 332 -4.92 -24.14 -3.57
CA LEU A 332 -5.59 -23.02 -4.23
C LEU A 332 -4.71 -22.54 -5.38
N PHE A 333 -5.26 -22.52 -6.61
CA PHE A 333 -4.54 -22.07 -7.82
C PHE A 333 -3.22 -22.80 -8.16
N GLY A 334 -3.06 -24.02 -7.64
CA GLY A 334 -1.86 -24.83 -7.79
C GLY A 334 -0.80 -24.61 -6.72
N GLY A 335 -1.04 -23.72 -5.74
CA GLY A 335 -0.22 -23.55 -4.55
C GLY A 335 -0.87 -24.14 -3.31
N THR A 336 -0.05 -24.49 -2.32
CA THR A 336 -0.55 -24.89 -1.01
C THR A 336 -1.07 -23.65 -0.27
N LEU A 337 -2.29 -23.65 0.26
CA LEU A 337 -2.77 -22.58 1.12
C LEU A 337 -2.00 -22.63 2.44
N ASP A 338 -0.99 -21.78 2.54
CA ASP A 338 0.01 -21.80 3.60
C ASP A 338 -0.31 -20.71 4.63
N MET A 339 -1.47 -20.81 5.29
CA MET A 339 -1.89 -19.83 6.31
C MET A 339 -2.08 -20.44 7.69
N ALA A 340 -2.39 -21.73 7.79
CA ALA A 340 -2.80 -22.38 9.05
C ALA A 340 -1.78 -22.23 10.19
N ASP A 341 -0.49 -22.35 9.88
CA ASP A 341 0.60 -22.30 10.88
C ASP A 341 1.23 -20.92 11.03
N ARG A 342 0.67 -19.91 10.35
CA ARG A 342 1.17 -18.53 10.46
C ARG A 342 0.38 -17.82 11.54
N GLU A 343 1.05 -16.98 12.32
CA GLU A 343 0.39 -16.12 13.31
C GLU A 343 0.32 -14.65 12.85
N HIS A 344 1.17 -14.28 11.87
CA HIS A 344 1.20 -12.95 11.28
C HIS A 344 -0.11 -12.60 10.56
N SER A 345 -0.42 -11.31 10.55
CA SER A 345 -1.46 -10.69 9.71
C SER A 345 -0.81 -9.95 8.53
N PHE A 346 -0.98 -10.49 7.33
CA PHE A 346 -0.47 -9.92 6.09
C PHE A 346 -1.49 -9.13 5.29
N CYS A 347 -2.75 -9.17 5.73
CA CYS A 347 -3.83 -8.50 5.05
C CYS A 347 -4.41 -7.36 5.89
N TRP A 348 -5.08 -6.45 5.19
CA TRP A 348 -6.02 -5.53 5.79
C TRP A 348 -7.16 -6.26 6.52
N CYS A 349 -7.74 -5.58 7.49
CA CYS A 349 -9.00 -5.94 8.11
C CYS A 349 -10.05 -4.87 7.79
N PHE A 350 -11.32 -5.25 7.87
CA PHE A 350 -12.44 -4.34 7.69
C PHE A 350 -12.98 -3.98 9.07
N TRP A 351 -13.48 -2.76 9.24
CA TRP A 351 -14.08 -2.34 10.50
C TRP A 351 -15.38 -1.61 10.25
N LYS A 352 -16.29 -1.69 11.22
CA LYS A 352 -17.57 -0.96 11.20
C LYS A 352 -18.06 -0.62 12.60
N ILE A 353 -18.81 0.47 12.68
CA ILE A 353 -19.55 0.89 13.86
C ILE A 353 -20.87 1.52 13.44
N GLU A 354 -21.95 1.10 14.10
CA GLU A 354 -23.27 1.72 13.92
C GLU A 354 -23.35 2.98 14.79
N ILE A 355 -23.62 4.12 14.17
CA ILE A 355 -23.74 5.42 14.85
C ILE A 355 -25.14 5.99 14.57
N PRO A 356 -25.93 6.36 15.60
CA PRO A 356 -27.20 7.03 15.38
C PRO A 356 -27.06 8.27 14.50
N THR A 357 -27.93 8.44 13.51
CA THR A 357 -27.87 9.62 12.62
C THR A 357 -28.11 10.92 13.38
N MET A 358 -28.86 10.86 14.48
CA MET A 358 -29.01 11.97 15.43
C MET A 358 -27.68 12.37 16.07
N GLU A 359 -26.85 11.39 16.44
CA GLU A 359 -25.52 11.66 17.02
C GLU A 359 -24.59 12.30 15.97
N LEU A 360 -24.56 11.75 14.75
CA LEU A 360 -23.83 12.33 13.62
C LEU A 360 -24.27 13.78 13.33
N SER A 361 -25.56 14.09 13.51
CA SER A 361 -26.08 15.44 13.29
C SER A 361 -25.57 16.49 14.29
N THR A 362 -25.02 16.06 15.42
CA THR A 362 -24.41 16.95 16.43
C THR A 362 -22.90 17.07 16.28
N ALA A 363 -22.28 16.18 15.51
CA ALA A 363 -20.85 16.14 15.29
C ALA A 363 -20.42 17.06 14.14
N LYS A 364 -19.17 17.54 14.19
CA LYS A 364 -18.54 18.32 13.11
C LYS A 364 -17.72 17.45 12.16
N ASP A 365 -17.25 16.31 12.67
CA ASP A 365 -16.39 15.40 11.97
C ASP A 365 -16.52 13.97 12.49
N ILE A 366 -15.96 13.06 11.71
CA ILE A 366 -15.67 11.69 12.12
C ILE A 366 -14.17 11.51 11.97
N VAL A 367 -13.49 11.10 13.04
CA VAL A 367 -12.07 10.72 12.98
C VAL A 367 -11.91 9.25 13.34
N VAL A 368 -11.01 8.56 12.65
CA VAL A 368 -10.66 7.17 12.93
C VAL A 368 -9.17 7.02 13.20
N ARG A 369 -8.84 6.12 14.13
CA ARG A 369 -7.47 5.63 14.35
C ARG A 369 -7.47 4.13 14.58
N ALA A 370 -6.38 3.48 14.20
CA ALA A 370 -6.09 2.10 14.55
C ALA A 370 -4.87 2.01 15.48
N THR A 371 -4.84 0.93 16.26
CA THR A 371 -3.68 0.52 17.07
C THR A 371 -3.39 -0.96 16.80
N ASP A 372 -2.13 -1.31 16.54
CA ASP A 372 -1.71 -2.70 16.36
C ASP A 372 -1.36 -3.39 17.69
N GLU A 373 -1.09 -4.69 17.63
CA GLU A 373 -0.71 -5.50 18.79
C GLU A 373 0.63 -5.12 19.42
N ARG A 374 1.45 -4.30 18.73
CA ARG A 374 2.67 -3.69 19.29
C ARG A 374 2.38 -2.39 20.05
N MET A 375 1.11 -2.03 20.19
CA MET A 375 0.63 -0.75 20.73
C MET A 375 1.10 0.45 19.90
N SER A 376 1.42 0.25 18.62
CA SER A 376 1.69 1.34 17.70
C SER A 376 0.36 1.99 17.32
N ILE A 377 0.16 3.23 17.75
CA ILE A 377 -1.07 3.99 17.50
C ILE A 377 -0.85 5.03 16.40
N GLN A 378 -1.85 5.25 15.55
CA GLN A 378 -1.81 6.35 14.60
C GLN A 378 -1.73 7.70 15.31
N PRO A 379 -0.82 8.61 14.89
CA PRO A 379 -0.68 9.92 15.51
C PRO A 379 -1.86 10.83 15.19
N ARG A 380 -2.17 11.76 16.10
CA ARG A 380 -3.09 12.87 15.83
C ARG A 380 -2.52 13.79 14.75
N ASP A 381 -1.26 14.16 14.90
CA ASP A 381 -0.60 15.14 14.06
C ASP A 381 0.07 14.52 12.85
N MET A 382 0.12 15.29 11.77
CA MET A 382 0.74 14.87 10.52
C MET A 382 2.26 14.90 10.63
N TYR A 383 2.90 13.78 10.32
CA TYR A 383 4.34 13.74 10.05
C TYR A 383 4.60 14.12 8.58
N TRP A 384 4.66 15.42 8.30
CA TRP A 384 4.98 15.88 6.95
C TRP A 384 6.43 15.50 6.59
N ASN A 385 6.65 14.99 5.38
CA ASN A 385 8.00 14.74 4.86
C ASN A 385 8.10 15.03 3.36
N VAL A 386 9.33 15.22 2.88
CA VAL A 386 9.65 15.64 1.51
C VAL A 386 8.99 14.76 0.42
N LEU A 387 8.96 13.45 0.63
CA LEU A 387 8.42 12.49 -0.33
C LEU A 387 6.91 12.25 -0.15
N GLY A 388 6.30 12.86 0.88
CA GLY A 388 4.90 12.71 1.21
C GLY A 388 4.50 11.24 1.45
N MET A 389 5.38 10.46 2.06
CA MET A 389 5.18 9.02 2.28
C MET A 389 4.74 8.74 3.71
N PHE A 390 4.09 7.59 3.92
CA PHE A 390 3.73 7.08 5.25
C PHE A 390 2.84 8.02 6.06
N ASN A 391 2.05 8.86 5.39
CA ASN A 391 1.06 9.69 6.06
C ASN A 391 0.02 8.81 6.76
N ASN A 392 0.10 8.69 8.08
CA ASN A 392 -0.80 7.86 8.86
C ASN A 392 -1.48 8.59 10.02
N CYS A 393 -1.55 9.92 9.98
CA CYS A 393 -2.37 10.65 10.95
C CYS A 393 -3.83 10.20 10.88
N TRP A 394 -4.63 10.51 11.91
CA TRP A 394 -6.05 10.13 11.95
C TRP A 394 -6.77 10.54 10.65
N HIS A 395 -7.47 9.60 10.04
CA HIS A 395 -8.27 9.90 8.85
C HIS A 395 -9.55 10.60 9.29
N ARG A 396 -9.83 11.77 8.70
CA ARG A 396 -10.91 12.67 9.14
C ARG A 396 -11.88 12.96 8.00
N LEU A 397 -13.17 12.79 8.25
CA LEU A 397 -14.26 13.29 7.41
C LEU A 397 -14.92 14.49 8.09
N THR A 398 -15.29 15.52 7.33
CA THR A 398 -16.15 16.60 7.86
C THR A 398 -17.61 16.32 7.59
N ILE A 399 -18.47 16.76 8.50
CA ILE A 399 -19.94 16.68 8.39
C ILE A 399 -20.48 18.09 8.18
N THR A 400 -21.26 18.28 7.12
CA THR A 400 -21.97 19.54 6.85
C THR A 400 -23.46 19.29 6.86
N LYS A 401 -24.22 20.11 7.58
CA LYS A 401 -25.70 20.11 7.47
C LYS A 401 -26.10 20.80 6.18
N GLU A 402 -26.91 20.12 5.38
CA GLU A 402 -27.45 20.68 4.13
C GLU A 402 -28.56 21.70 4.42
N GLN A 403 -28.94 22.45 3.37
CA GLN A 403 -29.92 23.55 3.47
C GLN A 403 -31.33 23.08 3.88
N ASP A 404 -31.66 21.81 3.66
CA ASP A 404 -32.91 21.20 4.10
C ASP A 404 -33.01 21.01 5.62
N GLY A 405 -31.89 21.18 6.34
CA GLY A 405 -31.80 21.06 7.80
C GLY A 405 -31.89 19.62 8.33
N CYS A 406 -32.16 18.64 7.46
CA CYS A 406 -32.37 17.24 7.83
C CYS A 406 -31.41 16.27 7.12
N SER A 407 -30.55 16.75 6.22
CA SER A 407 -29.52 15.96 5.57
C SER A 407 -28.11 16.33 6.04
N LEU A 408 -27.23 15.33 6.11
CA LEU A 408 -25.80 15.48 6.40
C LEU A 408 -24.98 15.08 5.18
N LYS A 409 -24.11 15.97 4.71
CA LYS A 409 -23.12 15.70 3.66
C LYS A 409 -21.74 15.48 4.25
N PHE A 410 -21.02 14.50 3.73
CA PHE A 410 -19.69 14.12 4.21
C PHE A 410 -18.61 14.44 3.20
N ASP A 411 -17.53 15.09 3.63
CA ASP A 411 -16.35 15.29 2.80
C ASP A 411 -15.16 14.50 3.34
N HIS A 412 -14.51 13.72 2.47
CA HIS A 412 -13.22 13.10 2.74
C HIS A 412 -12.10 14.15 2.70
N PRO A 413 -10.88 13.85 3.18
CA PRO A 413 -9.78 14.81 3.16
C PRO A 413 -9.51 15.39 1.78
N VAL A 414 -9.43 14.53 0.77
CA VAL A 414 -9.01 14.87 -0.59
C VAL A 414 -9.56 13.88 -1.62
N VAL A 415 -9.72 14.32 -2.86
CA VAL A 415 -9.94 13.44 -4.04
C VAL A 415 -8.60 13.13 -4.70
N PRO A 416 -8.28 11.89 -5.12
CA PRO A 416 -6.97 11.54 -5.69
C PRO A 416 -6.59 12.25 -6.99
N GLY A 417 -5.29 12.24 -7.28
CA GLY A 417 -4.74 12.84 -8.50
C GLY A 417 -4.78 14.36 -8.49
N LEU A 418 -5.13 14.95 -9.63
CA LEU A 418 -5.22 16.40 -9.82
C LEU A 418 -6.65 16.94 -9.67
N THR A 419 -7.64 16.05 -9.49
CA THR A 419 -9.02 16.44 -9.27
C THR A 419 -9.13 17.21 -7.96
N LYS A 420 -9.75 18.38 -7.98
CA LYS A 420 -10.05 19.16 -6.78
C LYS A 420 -11.21 18.53 -6.00
N GLY A 421 -11.20 18.67 -4.68
CA GLY A 421 -12.26 18.18 -3.80
C GLY A 421 -11.73 17.72 -2.45
N GLY A 422 -12.66 17.52 -1.52
CA GLY A 422 -12.37 17.19 -0.12
C GLY A 422 -12.22 18.42 0.77
N TRP A 423 -12.35 18.22 2.08
CA TRP A 423 -12.40 19.31 3.04
C TRP A 423 -11.06 20.04 3.21
N MET A 424 -9.92 19.36 3.02
CA MET A 424 -8.60 19.98 3.21
C MET A 424 -8.34 21.09 2.20
N GLU A 425 -8.73 20.88 0.94
CA GLU A 425 -8.60 21.91 -0.10
C GLU A 425 -9.56 23.08 0.17
N LYS A 426 -10.80 22.81 0.59
CA LYS A 426 -11.77 23.86 0.97
C LYS A 426 -11.22 24.74 2.10
N VAL A 427 -10.69 24.13 3.17
CA VAL A 427 -10.09 24.86 4.30
C VAL A 427 -8.90 25.71 3.84
N LYS A 428 -8.03 25.15 2.99
CA LYS A 428 -6.86 25.89 2.47
C LYS A 428 -7.27 27.06 1.58
N GLU A 429 -8.27 26.90 0.72
CA GLU A 429 -8.83 27.97 -0.13
C GLU A 429 -9.46 29.09 0.72
N GLN A 430 -9.96 28.77 1.92
CA GLN A 430 -10.47 29.73 2.90
C GLN A 430 -9.38 30.35 3.79
N GLY A 431 -8.10 30.00 3.59
CA GLY A 431 -6.97 30.51 4.37
C GLY A 431 -6.79 29.85 5.74
N GLY A 432 -7.43 28.70 5.99
CA GLY A 432 -7.27 27.94 7.23
C GLY A 432 -5.93 27.21 7.34
N GLU A 433 -5.44 27.06 8.58
CA GLU A 433 -4.16 26.40 8.89
C GLU A 433 -4.39 24.92 9.27
N LEU A 434 -4.13 24.00 8.35
CA LEU A 434 -4.38 22.57 8.54
C LEU A 434 -3.53 21.90 9.64
N THR A 435 -2.50 22.59 10.14
CA THR A 435 -1.53 22.11 11.14
C THR A 435 -1.74 22.74 12.53
N ASP A 436 -2.81 23.50 12.73
CA ASP A 436 -3.12 24.23 13.97
C ASP A 436 -3.59 23.35 15.16
N GLY A 437 -3.58 22.03 15.01
CA GLY A 437 -4.14 21.09 16.00
C GLY A 437 -5.67 20.94 15.94
N PHE A 438 -6.36 21.70 15.08
CA PHE A 438 -7.80 21.66 14.84
C PHE A 438 -8.14 21.56 13.34
N TRP A 439 -7.17 21.15 12.51
CA TRP A 439 -7.35 20.95 11.07
C TRP A 439 -7.86 22.20 10.33
N GLY A 440 -7.50 23.40 10.80
CA GLY A 440 -7.90 24.67 10.22
C GLY A 440 -9.34 25.06 10.51
N THR A 441 -10.07 24.31 11.35
CA THR A 441 -11.36 24.75 11.89
C THR A 441 -11.10 25.56 13.17
N ARG A 442 -10.74 26.84 13.04
CA ARG A 442 -10.75 27.71 14.23
C ARG A 442 -12.15 27.70 14.83
N SER A 443 -12.25 27.39 16.11
CA SER A 443 -13.42 27.81 16.90
C SER A 443 -13.49 29.33 16.81
N LEU A 444 -14.53 29.85 16.15
CA LEU A 444 -14.99 31.21 16.41
C LEU A 444 -15.44 31.33 17.87
#